data_AF-A0A947WNW0-F1
#
_entry.id   AF-A0A947WNW0-F1
#
_cell.length_a   1.000
_cell.length_b   1.000
_cell.length_c   1.000
_cell.angle_alpha   90.00
_cell.angle_beta   90.00
_cell.angle_gamma   90.00
#
_symmetry.space_group_name_H-M   'P 1'
#
loop_
_entity.id
_entity.type
_entity.pdbx_description
1 polymer ?
#
loop_
_entity_poly.entity_id
_entity_poly.type
_entity_poly.pdbx_seq_one_letter_code
_entity_poly.pdbx_strand_id
1 'polypeptide(L)'
;WVGNSDNTAMKRGAAGGVVAASIWNSFMKKVLGDTPIEYFNSPKDIKTGKPILDGETQMKKAIKIDKASGLLATEWTPESFIEERFYQEHHCLLYYANKNKPLEATPENPDNDPQFHLWENRVLAWAEKNKLATSSPPTEYDNVHKSENRPLFNIVQPTNNQIIAESLFISNIQASAPRGINRAEYYINDNLLSINKTYPFNLEKNISFLNNGYYKLTVQVCDDIDNCSKQSLEFNLILDQQQNNNDIIVSWLEPSNGVAISNIDFPLNLKFNINNPQKVVKINIFAINNSEENSSTSSLPVLLEVLQSIDNTIIESKLQKDFLLPGTYKIYAEIHTWDGQIQNSEGVIINMQ
;
A
#
# COMPACT_ATOMS: atom_id res chain seq x y z
N TRP A 1 -46.75 47.19 12.60
CA TRP A 1 -48.07 46.52 12.60
C TRP A 1 -49.04 47.40 11.83
N VAL A 2 -49.92 46.83 11.00
CA VAL A 2 -50.97 47.58 10.29
C VAL A 2 -52.28 46.82 10.46
N GLY A 3 -53.31 47.51 10.96
CA GLY A 3 -54.62 46.94 11.20
C GLY A 3 -55.58 48.00 11.73
N ASN A 4 -56.86 47.66 11.83
CA ASN A 4 -57.86 48.56 12.39
C ASN A 4 -57.69 48.59 13.92
N SER A 5 -57.49 49.76 14.50
CA SER A 5 -57.26 49.93 15.94
C SER A 5 -58.53 49.82 16.80
N ASP A 6 -59.66 49.52 16.17
CA ASP A 6 -60.98 49.36 16.78
C ASP A 6 -61.45 47.88 16.80
N ASN A 7 -60.53 46.93 16.56
CA ASN A 7 -60.79 45.49 16.45
C ASN A 7 -61.74 45.07 15.32
N THR A 8 -62.11 45.96 14.41
CA THR A 8 -62.90 45.57 13.24
C THR A 8 -62.08 44.71 12.28
N ALA A 9 -62.74 43.75 11.63
CA ALA A 9 -62.07 42.86 10.68
C ALA A 9 -61.49 43.64 9.50
N MET A 10 -60.22 43.37 9.17
CA MET A 10 -59.57 43.94 7.99
C MET A 10 -60.21 43.42 6.70
N LYS A 11 -60.14 44.20 5.62
CA LYS A 11 -60.64 43.79 4.31
C LYS A 11 -59.92 42.53 3.80
N ARG A 12 -60.65 41.65 3.12
CA ARG A 12 -60.08 40.47 2.45
C ARG A 12 -58.98 40.91 1.47
N GLY A 13 -57.79 40.31 1.59
CA GLY A 13 -56.61 40.68 0.81
C GLY A 13 -55.66 41.66 1.51
N ALA A 14 -56.02 42.20 2.67
CA ALA A 14 -55.17 43.08 3.47
C ALA A 14 -54.14 42.31 4.33
N ALA A 15 -53.47 41.31 3.74
CA ALA A 15 -52.43 40.55 4.44
C ALA A 15 -51.21 41.43 4.77
N GLY A 16 -50.41 41.02 5.76
CA GLY A 16 -49.20 41.76 6.18
C GLY A 16 -48.24 42.04 5.02
N GLY A 17 -48.09 41.10 4.08
CA GLY A 17 -47.29 41.29 2.87
C GLY A 17 -47.82 42.34 1.88
N VAL A 18 -49.09 42.70 1.97
CA VAL A 18 -49.74 43.68 1.07
C VAL A 18 -49.73 45.07 1.69
N VAL A 19 -50.11 45.16 2.97
CA VAL A 19 -50.31 46.47 3.62
C VAL A 19 -49.09 46.90 4.43
N ALA A 20 -48.52 46.02 5.26
CA ALA A 20 -47.37 46.38 6.10
C ALA A 20 -46.06 46.37 5.31
N ALA A 21 -45.85 45.38 4.43
CA ALA A 21 -44.59 45.26 3.69
C ALA A 21 -44.39 46.39 2.68
N SER A 22 -45.46 46.94 2.07
CA SER A 22 -45.35 48.08 1.15
C SER A 22 -44.97 49.38 1.88
N ILE A 23 -45.57 49.63 3.05
CA ILE A 23 -45.19 50.76 3.93
C ILE A 23 -43.74 50.62 4.39
N TRP A 24 -43.35 49.42 4.86
CA TRP A 24 -41.98 49.13 5.26
C TRP A 24 -40.99 49.32 4.11
N ASN A 25 -41.29 48.79 2.92
CA ASN A 25 -40.45 48.96 1.72
C ASN A 25 -40.30 50.44 1.34
N SER A 26 -41.38 51.21 1.37
CA SER A 26 -41.35 52.65 1.07
C SER A 26 -40.50 53.42 2.09
N PHE A 27 -40.67 53.13 3.39
CA PHE A 27 -39.86 53.71 4.44
C PHE A 27 -38.37 53.38 4.24
N MET A 28 -38.03 52.10 4.09
CA MET A 28 -36.65 51.64 3.93
C MET A 28 -35.98 52.22 2.67
N LYS A 29 -36.70 52.33 1.55
CA LYS A 29 -36.19 53.01 0.33
C LYS A 29 -35.87 54.47 0.57
N LYS A 30 -36.65 55.16 1.41
CA LYS A 30 -36.43 56.57 1.73
C LYS A 30 -35.25 56.77 2.67
N VAL A 31 -35.12 55.94 3.70
CA VAL A 31 -34.06 56.09 4.71
C VAL A 31 -32.71 55.52 4.27
N LEU A 32 -32.69 54.54 3.36
CA LEU A 32 -31.47 53.90 2.85
C LEU A 32 -31.12 54.30 1.39
N GLY A 33 -31.86 55.23 0.78
CA GLY A 33 -31.71 55.56 -0.65
C GLY A 33 -30.31 56.06 -1.03
N ASP A 34 -29.68 56.84 -0.15
CA ASP A 34 -28.33 57.40 -0.34
C ASP A 34 -27.24 56.61 0.39
N THR A 35 -27.59 55.51 1.06
CA THR A 35 -26.61 54.66 1.73
C THR A 35 -25.99 53.66 0.74
N PRO A 36 -24.71 53.30 0.90
CA PRO A 36 -24.10 52.24 0.10
C PRO A 36 -24.89 50.93 0.18
N ILE A 37 -24.95 50.20 -0.93
CA ILE A 37 -25.56 48.86 -0.96
C ILE A 37 -24.67 47.90 -0.16
N GLU A 38 -25.23 47.34 0.90
CA GLU A 38 -24.58 46.30 1.70
C GLU A 38 -25.08 44.91 1.26
N TYR A 39 -24.16 43.96 1.20
CA TYR A 39 -24.46 42.56 0.94
C TYR A 39 -24.26 41.75 2.21
N PHE A 40 -25.04 40.69 2.38
CA PHE A 40 -24.73 39.70 3.40
C PHE A 40 -23.39 39.06 3.05
N ASN A 41 -22.45 39.13 3.99
CA ASN A 41 -21.25 38.32 3.89
C ASN A 41 -21.68 36.85 3.90
N SER A 42 -21.13 36.06 2.99
CA SER A 42 -21.25 34.61 3.08
C SER A 42 -20.79 34.17 4.48
N PRO A 43 -21.47 33.20 5.10
CA PRO A 43 -20.99 32.62 6.34
C PRO A 43 -19.58 32.07 6.10
N LYS A 44 -18.71 32.22 7.09
CA LYS A 44 -17.39 31.60 7.04
C LYS A 44 -17.57 30.09 7.10
N ASP A 45 -16.84 29.37 6.27
CA ASP A 45 -16.76 27.91 6.39
C ASP A 45 -16.18 27.55 7.76
N ILE A 46 -16.93 26.77 8.53
CA ILE A 46 -16.50 26.24 9.82
C ILE A 46 -16.13 24.78 9.59
N LYS A 47 -14.84 24.46 9.72
CA LYS A 47 -14.37 23.08 9.85
C LYS A 47 -14.34 22.73 11.33
N THR A 48 -15.19 21.79 11.71
CA THR A 48 -15.36 21.36 13.09
C THR A 48 -14.35 20.27 13.49
N GLY A 49 -13.69 19.64 12.52
CA GLY A 49 -12.83 18.47 12.74
C GLY A 49 -13.64 17.19 12.98
N LYS A 50 -14.97 17.27 12.91
CA LYS A 50 -15.88 16.13 12.96
C LYS A 50 -16.40 15.87 11.55
N PRO A 51 -15.99 14.77 10.90
CA PRO A 51 -16.37 14.45 9.54
C PRO A 51 -17.88 14.59 9.28
N ILE A 52 -18.71 14.03 10.17
CA ILE A 52 -20.17 14.06 10.00
C ILE A 52 -20.78 15.48 10.00
N LEU A 53 -20.18 16.44 10.72
CA LEU A 53 -20.64 17.83 10.77
C LEU A 53 -20.06 18.66 9.61
N ASP A 54 -18.93 18.21 9.08
CA ASP A 54 -18.23 18.85 7.97
C ASP A 54 -18.71 18.33 6.59
N GLY A 55 -19.76 17.50 6.56
CA GLY A 55 -20.39 16.95 5.35
C GLY A 55 -19.75 15.66 4.83
N GLU A 56 -18.83 15.07 5.60
CA GLU A 56 -18.11 13.85 5.25
C GLU A 56 -18.85 12.63 5.83
N THR A 57 -19.62 11.94 4.99
CA THR A 57 -20.51 10.82 5.38
C THR A 57 -19.85 9.44 5.27
N GLN A 58 -18.64 9.37 4.71
CA GLN A 58 -17.90 8.13 4.51
C GLN A 58 -16.65 8.13 5.39
N MET A 59 -16.83 7.90 6.70
CA MET A 59 -15.69 7.62 7.58
C MET A 59 -15.16 6.22 7.30
N LYS A 60 -14.45 6.08 6.17
CA LYS A 60 -13.68 4.89 5.88
C LYS A 60 -12.46 4.92 6.79
N LYS A 61 -12.57 4.29 7.96
CA LYS A 61 -11.39 4.11 8.81
C LYS A 61 -10.59 2.97 8.21
N ALA A 62 -9.45 3.30 7.60
CA ALA A 62 -8.44 2.32 7.23
C ALA A 62 -7.88 1.73 8.52
N ILE A 63 -8.05 0.42 8.70
CA ILE A 63 -7.54 -0.30 9.86
C ILE A 63 -6.61 -1.38 9.35
N LYS A 64 -5.42 -1.45 9.95
CA LYS A 64 -4.44 -2.49 9.67
C LYS A 64 -4.88 -3.77 10.37
N ILE A 65 -5.18 -4.78 9.56
CA ILE A 65 -5.63 -6.09 9.99
C ILE A 65 -4.56 -7.10 9.61
N ASP A 66 -4.35 -8.07 10.49
CA ASP A 66 -3.56 -9.25 10.18
C ASP A 66 -4.38 -10.23 9.33
N LYS A 67 -3.87 -10.62 8.16
CA LYS A 67 -4.52 -11.56 7.24
C LYS A 67 -4.70 -12.97 7.83
N ALA A 68 -3.84 -13.39 8.76
CA ALA A 68 -3.90 -14.74 9.30
C ALA A 68 -4.98 -14.88 10.39
N SER A 69 -5.03 -13.94 11.34
CA SER A 69 -5.99 -13.94 12.45
C SER A 69 -7.30 -13.19 12.14
N GLY A 70 -7.28 -12.23 11.22
CA GLY A 70 -8.38 -11.31 10.96
C GLY A 70 -8.57 -10.25 12.05
N LEU A 71 -7.60 -10.08 12.96
CA LEU A 71 -7.60 -9.16 14.09
C LEU A 71 -6.74 -7.92 13.82
N LEU A 72 -6.74 -6.95 14.75
CA LEU A 72 -5.92 -5.74 14.62
C LEU A 72 -4.43 -6.11 14.56
N ALA A 73 -3.74 -5.67 13.51
CA ALA A 73 -2.30 -5.89 13.36
C ALA A 73 -1.52 -5.27 14.54
N THR A 74 -0.45 -5.93 14.96
CA THR A 74 0.46 -5.48 16.02
C THR A 74 1.83 -5.14 15.44
N GLU A 75 2.76 -4.71 16.29
CA GLU A 75 4.18 -4.53 15.92
C GLU A 75 4.86 -5.84 15.46
N TRP A 76 4.27 -7.00 15.79
CA TRP A 76 4.80 -8.31 15.45
C TRP A 76 4.24 -8.87 14.15
N THR A 77 3.14 -8.29 13.64
CA THR A 77 2.54 -8.69 12.37
C THR A 77 3.46 -8.27 11.22
N PRO A 78 3.97 -9.23 10.41
CA PRO A 78 4.86 -8.90 9.31
C PRO A 78 4.12 -8.12 8.22
N GLU A 79 4.82 -7.23 7.52
CA GLU A 79 4.24 -6.37 6.48
C GLU A 79 3.52 -7.17 5.38
N SER A 80 4.06 -8.34 5.03
CA SER A 80 3.46 -9.30 4.11
C SER A 80 2.09 -9.82 4.56
N PHE A 81 1.76 -9.74 5.85
CA PHE A 81 0.50 -10.15 6.45
C PHE A 81 -0.40 -8.99 6.87
N ILE A 82 0.07 -7.74 6.75
CA ILE A 82 -0.77 -6.57 7.00
C ILE A 82 -1.65 -6.30 5.77
N GLU A 83 -2.94 -6.19 5.98
CA GLU A 83 -3.88 -5.63 5.01
C GLU A 83 -4.58 -4.41 5.59
N GLU A 84 -4.74 -3.37 4.76
CA GLU A 84 -5.60 -2.23 5.11
C GLU A 84 -7.03 -2.54 4.71
N ARG A 85 -7.90 -2.73 5.71
CA ARG A 85 -9.32 -2.94 5.49
C ARG A 85 -10.09 -1.68 5.87
N PHE A 86 -10.97 -1.26 4.97
CA PHE A 86 -11.88 -0.15 5.23
C PHE A 86 -13.15 -0.67 5.87
N TYR A 87 -13.42 -0.21 7.09
CA TYR A 87 -14.67 -0.46 7.78
C TYR A 87 -15.58 0.75 7.61
N GLN A 88 -16.84 0.50 7.32
CA GLN A 88 -17.86 1.54 7.19
C GLN A 88 -19.04 1.18 8.08
N GLU A 89 -19.17 1.90 9.19
CA GLU A 89 -20.32 1.76 10.08
C GLU A 89 -21.32 2.88 9.77
N HIS A 90 -22.54 2.48 9.47
CA HIS A 90 -23.64 3.41 9.21
C HIS A 90 -24.42 3.63 10.50
N HIS A 91 -24.15 4.77 11.14
CA HIS A 91 -24.87 5.22 12.33
C HIS A 91 -25.60 6.53 12.07
N CYS A 92 -26.64 6.80 12.85
CA CYS A 92 -27.34 8.08 12.81
C CYS A 92 -26.48 9.21 13.40
N LEU A 93 -26.86 10.48 13.15
CA LEU A 93 -26.10 11.65 13.61
C LEU A 93 -25.85 11.67 15.13
N LEU A 94 -26.82 11.15 15.90
CA LEU A 94 -26.76 11.12 17.37
C LEU A 94 -25.68 10.16 17.90
N TYR A 95 -25.21 9.21 17.09
CA TYR A 95 -24.03 8.41 17.40
C TYR A 95 -22.75 9.26 17.42
N TYR A 96 -22.65 10.24 16.52
CA TYR A 96 -21.43 11.01 16.30
C TYR A 96 -21.38 12.35 17.03
N ALA A 97 -22.54 12.91 17.39
CA ALA A 97 -22.62 14.25 17.99
C ALA A 97 -23.76 14.37 19.02
N ASN A 98 -23.45 15.01 20.15
CA ASN A 98 -24.46 15.42 21.12
C ASN A 98 -25.22 16.64 20.57
N LYS A 99 -26.56 16.55 20.42
CA LYS A 99 -27.38 17.65 19.87
C LYS A 99 -27.27 18.98 20.64
N ASN A 100 -27.04 18.90 21.95
CA ASN A 100 -26.92 20.09 22.80
C ASN A 100 -25.51 20.69 22.77
N LYS A 101 -24.52 19.88 22.33
CA LYS A 101 -23.10 20.22 22.31
C LYS A 101 -22.39 19.57 21.11
N PRO A 102 -22.72 19.98 19.87
CA PRO A 102 -22.32 19.24 18.67
C PRO A 102 -20.80 19.26 18.42
N LEU A 103 -20.10 20.28 18.91
CA LEU A 103 -18.66 20.45 18.70
C LEU A 103 -17.77 19.75 19.76
N GLU A 104 -18.34 19.23 20.85
CA GLU A 104 -17.58 18.47 21.88
C GLU A 104 -17.31 17.03 21.42
N ALA A 105 -16.53 16.25 22.17
CA ALA A 105 -16.24 14.85 21.84
C ALA A 105 -17.51 14.01 21.56
N THR A 106 -17.36 12.94 20.76
CA THR A 106 -18.45 12.01 20.46
C THR A 106 -19.07 11.48 21.76
N PRO A 107 -20.41 11.34 21.86
CA PRO A 107 -21.04 10.84 23.08
C PRO A 107 -20.50 9.45 23.46
N GLU A 108 -20.08 9.28 24.72
CA GLU A 108 -19.68 7.95 25.23
C GLU A 108 -20.87 6.98 25.24
N ASN A 109 -22.07 7.50 25.47
CA ASN A 109 -23.31 6.73 25.45
C ASN A 109 -24.41 7.50 24.68
N PRO A 110 -24.58 7.22 23.37
CA PRO A 110 -25.63 7.80 22.54
C PRO A 110 -27.06 7.47 22.99
N ASP A 111 -27.27 6.35 23.71
CA ASP A 111 -28.59 5.90 24.18
C ASP A 111 -29.23 6.86 25.21
N ASN A 112 -28.44 7.79 25.76
CA ASN A 112 -28.93 8.87 26.61
C ASN A 112 -29.89 9.82 25.88
N ASP A 113 -29.84 9.90 24.55
CA ASP A 113 -30.86 10.62 23.77
C ASP A 113 -32.05 9.69 23.49
N PRO A 114 -33.28 10.02 23.95
CA PRO A 114 -34.46 9.17 23.70
C PRO A 114 -34.76 8.92 22.22
N GLN A 115 -34.27 9.79 21.33
CA GLN A 115 -34.45 9.65 19.89
C GLN A 115 -33.43 8.72 19.23
N PHE A 116 -32.32 8.39 19.91
CA PHE A 116 -31.20 7.64 19.35
C PHE A 116 -31.67 6.32 18.76
N HIS A 117 -32.29 5.44 19.57
CA HIS A 117 -32.78 4.14 19.08
C HIS A 117 -33.80 4.26 17.94
N LEU A 118 -34.67 5.26 17.97
CA LEU A 118 -35.67 5.46 16.92
C LEU A 118 -35.03 5.79 15.58
N TRP A 119 -33.91 6.52 15.59
CA TRP A 119 -33.21 6.94 14.38
C TRP A 119 -32.21 5.88 13.93
N GLU A 120 -31.44 5.36 14.88
CA GLU A 120 -30.42 4.35 14.66
C GLU A 120 -31.00 3.11 13.98
N ASN A 121 -32.10 2.57 14.50
CA ASN A 121 -32.76 1.40 13.92
C ASN A 121 -33.21 1.63 12.47
N ARG A 122 -33.54 2.86 12.08
CA ARG A 122 -33.95 3.20 10.71
C ARG A 122 -32.75 3.34 9.78
N VAL A 123 -31.64 3.90 10.28
CA VAL A 123 -30.39 3.99 9.53
C VAL A 123 -29.81 2.59 9.31
N LEU A 124 -29.78 1.74 10.34
CA LEU A 124 -29.32 0.36 10.23
C LEU A 124 -30.21 -0.45 9.27
N ALA A 125 -31.54 -0.35 9.37
CA ALA A 125 -32.45 -1.02 8.43
C ALA A 125 -32.31 -0.51 6.99
N TRP A 126 -32.02 0.78 6.80
CA TRP A 126 -31.69 1.33 5.48
C TRP A 126 -30.36 0.77 4.96
N ALA A 127 -29.32 0.70 5.79
CA ALA A 127 -28.02 0.17 5.40
C ALA A 127 -28.11 -1.31 4.98
N GLU A 128 -28.82 -2.13 5.77
CA GLU A 128 -29.10 -3.53 5.48
C GLU A 128 -29.85 -3.69 4.15
N LYS A 129 -30.94 -2.93 3.95
CA LYS A 129 -31.74 -2.98 2.71
C LYS A 129 -30.92 -2.63 1.47
N ASN A 130 -29.96 -1.71 1.60
CA ASN A 130 -29.08 -1.31 0.50
C ASN A 130 -27.83 -2.19 0.36
N LYS A 131 -27.73 -3.28 1.15
CA LYS A 131 -26.56 -4.18 1.18
C LYS A 131 -25.26 -3.43 1.44
N LEU A 132 -25.33 -2.34 2.19
CA LEU A 132 -24.15 -1.63 2.67
C LEU A 132 -23.60 -2.46 3.82
N ALA A 133 -22.46 -3.10 3.59
CA ALA A 133 -21.81 -3.92 4.61
C ALA A 133 -21.39 -3.02 5.78
N THR A 134 -22.19 -3.02 6.84
CA THR A 134 -21.76 -2.53 8.15
C THR A 134 -20.87 -3.58 8.76
N SER A 135 -19.57 -3.45 8.55
CA SER A 135 -18.59 -4.22 9.30
C SER A 135 -18.10 -3.37 10.45
N SER A 136 -18.29 -3.87 11.66
CA SER A 136 -17.53 -3.36 12.80
C SER A 136 -16.10 -3.86 12.71
N PRO A 137 -15.11 -2.99 12.98
CA PRO A 137 -13.74 -3.44 13.07
C PRO A 137 -13.56 -4.40 14.26
N PRO A 138 -12.64 -5.37 14.16
CA PRO A 138 -12.25 -6.16 15.32
C PRO A 138 -11.69 -5.23 16.40
N THR A 139 -11.95 -5.59 17.66
CA THR A 139 -11.45 -4.87 18.83
C THR A 139 -10.27 -5.58 19.48
N GLU A 140 -10.09 -6.86 19.18
CA GLU A 140 -8.97 -7.66 19.65
C GLU A 140 -7.75 -7.52 18.73
N TYR A 141 -6.57 -7.76 19.31
CA TYR A 141 -5.29 -7.69 18.62
C TYR A 141 -4.85 -9.08 18.16
N ASP A 142 -4.08 -9.10 17.06
CA ASP A 142 -3.42 -10.28 16.52
C ASP A 142 -2.76 -11.11 17.62
N ASN A 143 -3.12 -12.38 17.63
CA ASN A 143 -2.72 -13.34 18.63
C ASN A 143 -1.90 -14.51 18.05
N VAL A 144 -1.58 -14.49 16.74
CA VAL A 144 -0.82 -15.55 16.04
C VAL A 144 0.61 -15.12 15.72
N HIS A 145 0.87 -13.82 15.51
CA HIS A 145 2.25 -13.32 15.38
C HIS A 145 2.85 -13.01 16.74
N LYS A 146 3.44 -14.04 17.37
CA LYS A 146 4.01 -13.97 18.71
C LYS A 146 5.41 -14.52 18.75
N SER A 147 6.19 -14.07 19.74
CA SER A 147 7.56 -14.54 19.92
C SER A 147 7.64 -16.06 20.12
N GLU A 148 6.66 -16.63 20.81
CA GLU A 148 6.54 -18.07 21.08
C GLU A 148 6.25 -18.90 19.83
N ASN A 149 5.69 -18.30 18.78
CA ASN A 149 5.36 -18.99 17.52
C ASN A 149 6.52 -18.96 16.51
N ARG A 150 7.59 -18.23 16.79
CA ARG A 150 8.75 -18.16 15.88
C ARG A 150 9.51 -19.48 15.82
N PRO A 151 9.99 -19.89 14.64
CA PRO A 151 10.85 -21.06 14.50
C PRO A 151 12.09 -20.97 15.39
N LEU A 152 12.41 -22.06 16.08
CA LEU A 152 13.68 -22.26 16.75
C LEU A 152 14.59 -23.06 15.83
N PHE A 153 15.78 -22.55 15.54
CA PHE A 153 16.71 -23.25 14.68
C PHE A 153 18.17 -22.94 14.99
N ASN A 154 19.06 -23.78 14.49
CA ASN A 154 20.49 -23.58 14.49
C ASN A 154 21.11 -23.95 13.13
N ILE A 155 22.07 -23.14 12.70
CA ILE A 155 22.93 -23.49 11.56
C ILE A 155 23.95 -24.53 12.04
N VAL A 156 23.87 -25.75 11.51
CA VAL A 156 24.78 -26.85 11.81
C VAL A 156 26.04 -26.75 10.95
N GLN A 157 25.88 -26.34 9.69
CA GLN A 157 26.96 -26.12 8.74
C GLN A 157 26.61 -24.93 7.84
N PRO A 158 27.59 -24.09 7.46
CA PRO A 158 28.96 -24.05 7.97
C PRO A 158 29.02 -23.59 9.44
N THR A 159 30.19 -23.76 10.06
CA THR A 159 30.47 -23.17 11.37
C THR A 159 30.99 -21.73 11.23
N ASN A 160 30.86 -20.93 12.28
CA ASN A 160 31.32 -19.54 12.24
C ASN A 160 32.83 -19.47 11.96
N ASN A 161 33.22 -18.62 11.02
CA ASN A 161 34.58 -18.45 10.48
C ASN A 161 35.16 -19.66 9.74
N GLN A 162 34.32 -20.60 9.30
CA GLN A 162 34.77 -21.75 8.50
C GLN A 162 35.38 -21.29 7.17
N ILE A 163 36.44 -21.98 6.74
CA ILE A 163 36.98 -21.86 5.38
C ILE A 163 36.22 -22.81 4.47
N ILE A 164 35.67 -22.27 3.38
CA ILE A 164 34.99 -23.01 2.31
C ILE A 164 35.94 -23.03 1.10
N ALA A 165 36.40 -24.22 0.74
CA ALA A 165 37.34 -24.42 -0.38
C ALA A 165 36.68 -25.07 -1.61
N GLU A 166 35.40 -25.43 -1.50
CA GLU A 166 34.64 -26.09 -2.56
C GLU A 166 33.65 -25.13 -3.20
N SER A 167 33.45 -25.24 -4.52
CA SER A 167 32.44 -24.45 -5.23
C SER A 167 31.02 -24.87 -4.87
N LEU A 168 30.81 -26.09 -4.38
CA LEU A 168 29.52 -26.56 -3.92
C LEU A 168 29.34 -26.15 -2.46
N PHE A 169 28.55 -25.12 -2.22
CA PHE A 169 28.22 -24.65 -0.89
C PHE A 169 27.11 -25.48 -0.27
N ILE A 170 27.35 -26.00 0.93
CA ILE A 170 26.38 -26.76 1.71
C ILE A 170 26.11 -26.00 3.01
N SER A 171 24.84 -25.67 3.26
CA SER A 171 24.38 -25.20 4.56
C SER A 171 23.29 -26.11 5.11
N ASN A 172 23.57 -26.71 6.27
CA ASN A 172 22.65 -27.60 6.97
C ASN A 172 22.07 -26.89 8.18
N ILE A 173 20.76 -26.99 8.34
CA ILE A 173 20.06 -26.40 9.49
C ILE A 173 19.24 -27.45 10.23
N GLN A 174 19.11 -27.27 11.53
CA GLN A 174 18.16 -28.00 12.36
C GLN A 174 17.14 -26.99 12.87
N ALA A 175 15.87 -27.20 12.54
CA ALA A 175 14.83 -26.23 12.77
C ALA A 175 13.53 -26.91 13.22
N SER A 176 12.80 -26.25 14.11
CA SER A 176 11.46 -26.65 14.57
C SER A 176 10.62 -25.41 14.80
N ALA A 177 9.31 -25.50 14.56
CA ALA A 177 8.38 -24.41 14.79
C ALA A 177 7.03 -24.98 15.22
N PRO A 178 6.29 -24.30 16.12
CA PRO A 178 4.95 -24.75 16.54
C PRO A 178 3.97 -24.95 15.38
N ARG A 179 4.09 -24.12 14.33
CA ARG A 179 3.26 -24.16 13.13
C ARG A 179 3.89 -24.94 11.95
N GLY A 180 5.00 -25.62 12.21
CA GLY A 180 5.85 -26.17 11.15
C GLY A 180 6.60 -25.09 10.39
N ILE A 181 7.51 -25.51 9.52
CA ILE A 181 8.35 -24.61 8.73
C ILE A 181 7.81 -24.58 7.32
N ASN A 182 7.60 -23.37 6.80
CA ASN A 182 7.21 -23.16 5.41
C ASN A 182 8.44 -23.04 4.50
N ARG A 183 9.47 -22.32 4.95
CA ARG A 183 10.67 -22.07 4.16
C ARG A 183 11.89 -21.69 4.99
N ALA A 184 13.06 -21.93 4.39
CA ALA A 184 14.34 -21.35 4.79
C ALA A 184 14.88 -20.49 3.64
N GLU A 185 15.24 -19.25 3.96
CA GLU A 185 15.82 -18.27 3.04
C GLU A 185 17.29 -18.08 3.42
N TYR A 186 18.16 -18.17 2.42
CA TYR A 186 19.60 -18.08 2.57
C TYR A 186 20.10 -16.81 1.90
N TYR A 187 20.90 -16.03 2.63
CA TYR A 187 21.43 -14.76 2.19
C TYR A 187 22.95 -14.72 2.32
N ILE A 188 23.62 -14.08 1.37
CA ILE A 188 25.04 -13.75 1.44
C ILE A 188 25.18 -12.22 1.41
N ASN A 189 25.81 -11.63 2.42
CA ASN A 189 25.95 -10.17 2.56
C ASN A 189 24.61 -9.43 2.37
N ASP A 190 23.57 -9.95 3.03
CA ASP A 190 22.18 -9.46 3.01
C ASP A 190 21.46 -9.56 1.65
N ASN A 191 22.09 -10.14 0.62
CA ASN A 191 21.46 -10.45 -0.67
C ASN A 191 20.91 -11.88 -0.69
N LEU A 192 19.68 -12.05 -1.20
CA LEU A 192 19.02 -13.35 -1.27
C LEU A 192 19.75 -14.27 -2.26
N LEU A 193 20.26 -15.40 -1.76
CA LEU A 193 20.91 -16.45 -2.56
C LEU A 193 19.91 -17.51 -3.01
N SER A 194 19.08 -18.00 -2.08
CA SER A 194 18.14 -19.10 -2.37
C SER A 194 17.03 -19.21 -1.33
N ILE A 195 15.91 -19.81 -1.74
CA ILE A 195 14.79 -20.16 -0.88
C ILE A 195 14.54 -21.67 -1.01
N ASN A 196 14.60 -22.40 0.11
CA ASN A 196 14.17 -23.80 0.16
C ASN A 196 12.83 -23.91 0.89
N LYS A 197 11.82 -24.49 0.23
CA LYS A 197 10.47 -24.73 0.76
C LYS A 197 10.20 -26.20 1.09
N THR A 198 11.22 -27.05 0.99
CA THR A 198 11.09 -28.51 1.11
C THR A 198 12.03 -29.05 2.19
N TYR A 199 11.50 -29.94 3.04
CA TYR A 199 12.30 -30.66 4.04
C TYR A 199 13.28 -31.65 3.35
N PRO A 200 14.53 -31.80 3.82
CA PRO A 200 15.18 -31.05 4.89
C PRO A 200 15.62 -29.69 4.35
N PHE A 201 15.21 -28.58 4.99
CA PHE A 201 15.33 -27.20 4.51
C PHE A 201 16.77 -26.66 4.34
N ASN A 202 17.74 -27.54 4.11
CA ASN A 202 19.15 -27.30 3.83
C ASN A 202 19.35 -26.60 2.49
N LEU A 203 20.54 -26.04 2.29
CA LEU A 203 20.98 -25.47 1.04
C LEU A 203 22.12 -26.29 0.45
N GLU A 204 22.00 -26.60 -0.83
CA GLU A 204 23.11 -27.06 -1.67
C GLU A 204 23.12 -26.18 -2.93
N LYS A 205 24.18 -25.40 -3.11
CA LYS A 205 24.26 -24.41 -4.20
C LYS A 205 25.68 -24.24 -4.70
N ASN A 206 25.87 -24.20 -6.02
CA ASN A 206 27.17 -23.81 -6.56
C ASN A 206 27.38 -22.31 -6.36
N ILE A 207 28.52 -21.91 -5.77
CA ILE A 207 28.89 -20.51 -5.49
C ILE A 207 30.19 -20.10 -6.18
N SER A 208 30.60 -20.80 -7.25
CA SER A 208 31.83 -20.48 -8.02
C SER A 208 31.79 -19.11 -8.70
N PHE A 209 30.62 -18.45 -8.72
CA PHE A 209 30.43 -17.09 -9.17
C PHE A 209 30.87 -16.03 -8.16
N LEU A 210 31.09 -16.40 -6.89
CA LEU A 210 31.59 -15.51 -5.85
C LEU A 210 33.12 -15.40 -5.92
N ASN A 211 33.63 -14.20 -5.64
CA ASN A 211 35.07 -13.98 -5.49
C ASN A 211 35.57 -14.53 -4.15
N ASN A 212 36.85 -14.90 -4.06
CA ASN A 212 37.46 -15.31 -2.79
C ASN A 212 37.43 -14.14 -1.80
N GLY A 213 37.10 -14.43 -0.54
CA GLY A 213 36.95 -13.41 0.48
C GLY A 213 35.99 -13.79 1.61
N TYR A 214 35.74 -12.83 2.49
CA TYR A 214 34.87 -13.00 3.65
C TYR A 214 33.41 -12.66 3.30
N TYR A 215 32.51 -13.52 3.76
CA TYR A 215 31.07 -13.40 3.54
C TYR A 215 30.30 -13.63 4.81
N LYS A 216 29.17 -12.93 4.94
CA LYS A 216 28.18 -13.17 5.99
C LYS A 216 27.04 -14.02 5.44
N LEU A 217 26.91 -15.23 5.94
CA LEU A 217 25.72 -16.05 5.73
C LEU A 217 24.64 -15.61 6.71
N THR A 218 23.46 -15.26 6.23
CA THR A 218 22.26 -15.11 7.06
C THR A 218 21.24 -16.15 6.62
N VAL A 219 20.71 -16.92 7.56
CA VAL A 219 19.59 -17.83 7.32
C VAL A 219 18.37 -17.30 8.05
N GLN A 220 17.25 -17.21 7.33
CA GLN A 220 15.94 -16.85 7.88
C GLN A 220 15.00 -18.04 7.70
N VAL A 221 14.42 -18.54 8.80
CA VAL A 221 13.45 -19.63 8.78
C VAL A 221 12.09 -19.07 9.16
N CYS A 222 11.07 -19.35 8.34
CA CYS A 222 9.71 -18.84 8.53
C CYS A 222 8.68 -19.98 8.52
N ASP A 223 7.60 -19.79 9.27
CA ASP A 223 6.40 -20.64 9.20
C ASP A 223 5.45 -20.19 8.07
N ASP A 224 4.23 -20.75 8.06
CA ASP A 224 3.19 -20.52 7.06
C ASP A 224 2.59 -19.10 7.09
N ILE A 225 2.82 -18.34 8.16
CA ILE A 225 2.30 -16.99 8.35
C ILE A 225 3.41 -15.96 8.59
N ASP A 226 4.65 -16.25 8.18
CA ASP A 226 5.79 -15.34 8.33
C ASP A 226 6.17 -15.00 9.80
N ASN A 227 5.91 -15.91 10.75
CA ASN A 227 6.72 -15.92 11.97
C ASN A 227 8.12 -16.39 11.59
N CYS A 228 9.08 -15.46 11.62
CA CYS A 228 10.44 -15.74 11.18
C CYS A 228 11.47 -15.59 12.31
N SER A 229 12.51 -16.41 12.25
CA SER A 229 13.73 -16.28 13.04
C SER A 229 14.93 -16.15 12.11
N LYS A 230 15.96 -15.41 12.56
CA LYS A 230 17.20 -15.17 11.79
C LYS A 230 18.42 -15.57 12.60
N GLN A 231 19.41 -16.15 11.93
CA GLN A 231 20.76 -16.34 12.45
C GLN A 231 21.78 -15.99 11.37
N SER A 232 22.92 -15.46 11.80
CA SER A 232 24.02 -15.13 10.91
C SER A 232 25.33 -15.69 11.43
N LEU A 233 26.22 -16.00 10.50
CA LEU A 233 27.60 -16.36 10.76
C LEU A 233 28.48 -15.81 9.62
N GLU A 234 29.78 -15.80 9.84
CA GLU A 234 30.76 -15.42 8.82
C GLU A 234 31.49 -16.67 8.31
N PHE A 235 31.91 -16.66 7.05
CA PHE A 235 32.77 -17.68 6.46
C PHE A 235 33.76 -17.05 5.48
N ASN A 236 34.87 -17.75 5.22
CA ASN A 236 35.89 -17.33 4.25
C ASN A 236 35.88 -18.27 3.04
N LEU A 237 35.74 -17.73 1.84
CA LEU A 237 35.73 -18.48 0.58
C LEU A 237 37.11 -18.45 -0.07
N ILE A 238 37.68 -19.62 -0.35
CA ILE A 238 38.97 -19.77 -1.04
C ILE A 238 38.84 -20.87 -2.10
N LEU A 239 38.43 -20.50 -3.31
CA LEU A 239 38.32 -21.41 -4.46
C LEU A 239 39.62 -21.41 -5.28
N ASP A 240 40.03 -22.59 -5.74
CA ASP A 240 41.18 -22.78 -6.65
C ASP A 240 40.88 -22.33 -8.09
N GLN A 241 39.61 -22.39 -8.50
CA GLN A 241 39.14 -22.01 -9.84
C GLN A 241 37.94 -21.08 -9.70
N GLN A 242 38.08 -19.85 -10.20
CA GLN A 242 36.99 -18.87 -10.27
C GLN A 242 36.42 -18.84 -11.69
N GLN A 243 35.11 -18.67 -11.83
CA GLN A 243 34.51 -18.47 -13.14
C GLN A 243 34.93 -17.12 -13.74
N ASN A 244 35.40 -17.13 -14.99
CA ASN A 244 35.84 -15.92 -15.70
C ASN A 244 34.77 -14.81 -15.70
N ASN A 245 35.26 -13.57 -15.66
CA ASN A 245 34.45 -12.35 -15.78
C ASN A 245 34.00 -12.15 -17.24
N ASN A 246 32.96 -12.89 -17.62
CA ASN A 246 32.21 -12.57 -18.82
C ASN A 246 31.12 -11.55 -18.46
N ASP A 247 30.97 -10.53 -19.29
CA ASP A 247 29.92 -9.53 -19.17
C ASP A 247 28.53 -10.19 -19.16
N ILE A 248 27.61 -9.56 -18.44
CA ILE A 248 26.22 -9.99 -18.45
C ILE A 248 25.53 -9.40 -19.68
N ILE A 249 24.88 -10.25 -20.46
CA ILE A 249 24.18 -9.89 -21.68
C ILE A 249 22.72 -10.21 -21.45
N VAL A 250 21.88 -9.19 -21.61
CA VAL A 250 20.42 -9.30 -21.53
C VAL A 250 19.84 -9.06 -22.92
N SER A 251 19.10 -10.04 -23.42
CA SER A 251 18.42 -10.00 -24.72
C SER A 251 16.92 -10.05 -24.52
N TRP A 252 16.24 -8.93 -24.77
CA TRP A 252 14.78 -8.84 -24.67
C TRP A 252 14.08 -9.68 -25.74
N LEU A 253 13.06 -10.42 -25.33
CA LEU A 253 12.22 -11.28 -26.16
C LEU A 253 10.80 -10.72 -26.26
N GLU A 254 10.25 -10.26 -25.13
CA GLU A 254 8.95 -9.58 -25.04
C GLU A 254 9.04 -8.43 -24.04
N PRO A 255 8.41 -7.28 -24.30
CA PRO A 255 7.71 -6.91 -25.53
C PRO A 255 8.67 -6.67 -26.71
N SER A 256 8.16 -6.81 -27.93
CA SER A 256 8.89 -6.40 -29.13
C SER A 256 9.16 -4.90 -29.13
N ASN A 257 10.35 -4.50 -29.59
CA ASN A 257 10.72 -3.09 -29.66
C ASN A 257 9.75 -2.28 -30.55
N GLY A 258 9.24 -1.16 -30.03
CA GLY A 258 8.32 -0.24 -30.70
C GLY A 258 6.85 -0.64 -30.64
N VAL A 259 6.47 -1.70 -29.91
CA VAL A 259 5.07 -2.16 -29.85
C VAL A 259 4.15 -1.10 -29.26
N ALA A 260 2.94 -1.00 -29.81
CA ALA A 260 1.86 -0.20 -29.23
C ALA A 260 1.12 -1.04 -28.18
N ILE A 261 0.94 -0.48 -26.99
CA ILE A 261 0.33 -1.14 -25.84
C ILE A 261 -0.86 -0.31 -25.39
N SER A 262 -1.98 -0.99 -25.13
CA SER A 262 -3.21 -0.39 -24.64
C SER A 262 -3.65 -1.07 -23.33
N ASN A 263 -4.70 -0.55 -22.71
CA ASN A 263 -5.17 -1.06 -21.42
C ASN A 263 -5.55 -2.55 -21.42
N ILE A 264 -5.95 -3.11 -22.57
CA ILE A 264 -6.36 -4.51 -22.68
C ILE A 264 -5.18 -5.48 -22.73
N ASP A 265 -3.98 -4.97 -23.01
CA ASP A 265 -2.76 -5.78 -23.14
C ASP A 265 -2.11 -6.06 -21.78
N PHE A 266 -2.64 -5.46 -20.70
CA PHE A 266 -2.20 -5.72 -19.33
C PHE A 266 -2.89 -6.96 -18.73
N PRO A 267 -2.17 -7.77 -17.94
CA PRO A 267 -0.77 -7.59 -17.54
C PRO A 267 0.21 -7.88 -18.69
N LEU A 268 1.19 -6.98 -18.86
CA LEU A 268 2.16 -7.03 -19.95
C LEU A 268 3.24 -8.06 -19.62
N ASN A 269 3.46 -9.03 -20.51
CA ASN A 269 4.54 -9.99 -20.36
C ASN A 269 5.89 -9.32 -20.64
N LEU A 270 6.79 -9.41 -19.67
CA LEU A 270 8.21 -9.10 -19.82
C LEU A 270 8.97 -10.41 -19.92
N LYS A 271 9.70 -10.61 -21.01
CA LYS A 271 10.49 -11.81 -21.23
C LYS A 271 11.85 -11.44 -21.80
N PHE A 272 12.92 -11.93 -21.19
CA PHE A 272 14.28 -11.71 -21.68
C PHE A 272 15.18 -12.90 -21.34
N ASN A 273 16.22 -13.07 -22.15
CA ASN A 273 17.29 -14.02 -21.90
C ASN A 273 18.46 -13.31 -21.21
N ILE A 274 19.10 -13.95 -20.24
CA ILE A 274 20.29 -13.50 -19.53
C ILE A 274 21.35 -14.60 -19.52
N ASN A 275 22.59 -14.25 -19.89
CA ASN A 275 23.72 -15.17 -19.69
C ASN A 275 24.15 -15.17 -18.21
N ASN A 276 24.69 -16.31 -17.75
CA ASN A 276 25.22 -16.45 -16.39
C ASN A 276 24.30 -15.94 -15.26
N PRO A 277 23.03 -16.39 -15.19
CA PRO A 277 22.06 -15.90 -14.20
C PRO A 277 22.56 -16.00 -12.75
N GLN A 278 23.38 -17.01 -12.45
CA GLN A 278 23.98 -17.24 -11.13
C GLN A 278 24.84 -16.05 -10.62
N LYS A 279 25.39 -15.21 -11.53
CA LYS A 279 26.16 -14.00 -11.15
C LYS A 279 25.28 -12.83 -10.71
N VAL A 280 23.98 -12.92 -10.94
CA VAL A 280 23.02 -11.84 -10.70
C VAL A 280 22.44 -11.97 -9.31
N VAL A 281 22.56 -10.89 -8.54
CA VAL A 281 21.92 -10.73 -7.23
C VAL A 281 20.45 -10.39 -7.41
N LYS A 282 20.19 -9.37 -8.23
CA LYS A 282 18.85 -8.86 -8.52
C LYS A 282 18.83 -8.13 -9.86
N ILE A 283 17.63 -8.02 -10.42
CA ILE A 283 17.37 -7.23 -11.62
C ILE A 283 16.27 -6.23 -11.27
N ASN A 284 16.58 -4.94 -11.39
CA ASN A 284 15.59 -3.88 -11.30
C ASN A 284 15.11 -3.57 -12.72
N ILE A 285 13.80 -3.64 -12.95
CA ILE A 285 13.20 -3.22 -14.22
C ILE A 285 12.76 -1.77 -14.09
N PHE A 286 13.26 -0.92 -14.98
CA PHE A 286 12.92 0.50 -15.01
C PHE A 286 12.19 0.86 -16.29
N ALA A 287 11.33 1.87 -16.21
CA ALA A 287 10.82 2.61 -17.35
C ALA A 287 11.27 4.08 -17.28
N ILE A 288 11.71 4.62 -18.41
CA ILE A 288 11.99 6.04 -18.57
C ILE A 288 11.15 6.59 -19.72
N ASN A 289 10.53 7.74 -19.51
CA ASN A 289 9.70 8.39 -20.53
C ASN A 289 10.60 9.11 -21.55
N ASN A 290 10.56 8.65 -22.81
CA ASN A 290 11.33 9.22 -23.92
C ASN A 290 10.59 10.35 -24.65
N SER A 291 9.36 10.69 -24.25
CA SER A 291 8.54 11.73 -24.90
C SER A 291 9.06 13.16 -24.63
N GLU A 292 10.03 13.32 -23.73
CA GLU A 292 10.49 14.61 -23.19
C GLU A 292 11.88 15.08 -23.69
N GLU A 293 12.41 14.52 -24.78
CA GLU A 293 13.74 14.90 -25.33
C GLU A 293 13.90 16.41 -25.65
N ASN A 294 12.82 17.18 -25.71
CA ASN A 294 12.84 18.63 -25.97
C ASN A 294 12.53 19.53 -24.75
N SER A 295 12.41 18.97 -23.55
CA SER A 295 12.23 19.75 -22.32
C SER A 295 13.46 19.64 -21.43
N SER A 296 13.88 20.75 -20.83
CA SER A 296 15.06 20.86 -19.97
C SER A 296 14.92 20.14 -18.61
N THR A 297 14.04 19.15 -18.52
CA THR A 297 13.79 18.29 -17.36
C THR A 297 14.01 16.85 -17.79
N SER A 298 15.13 16.24 -17.37
CA SER A 298 15.37 14.81 -17.56
C SER A 298 14.28 14.02 -16.83
N SER A 299 13.53 13.19 -17.55
CA SER A 299 12.57 12.27 -16.95
C SER A 299 13.31 11.29 -16.01
N LEU A 300 12.85 11.18 -14.76
CA LEU A 300 13.44 10.26 -13.79
C LEU A 300 12.98 8.83 -14.10
N PRO A 301 13.87 7.82 -14.04
CA PRO A 301 13.48 6.43 -14.23
C PRO A 301 12.55 5.98 -13.10
N VAL A 302 11.46 5.30 -13.47
CA VAL A 302 10.48 4.73 -12.55
C VAL A 302 10.78 3.24 -12.40
N LEU A 303 10.98 2.80 -11.16
CA LEU A 303 11.16 1.38 -10.84
C LEU A 303 9.81 0.67 -11.02
N LEU A 304 9.77 -0.27 -11.95
CA LEU A 304 8.58 -1.06 -12.24
C LEU A 304 8.53 -2.33 -11.41
N GLU A 305 9.68 -3.01 -11.30
CA GLU A 305 9.74 -4.33 -10.67
C GLU A 305 11.15 -4.64 -10.16
N VAL A 306 11.26 -5.46 -9.11
CA VAL A 306 12.52 -6.02 -8.62
C VAL A 306 12.43 -7.55 -8.66
N LEU A 307 13.31 -8.16 -9.44
CA LEU A 307 13.45 -9.61 -9.56
C LEU A 307 14.66 -10.09 -8.75
N GLN A 308 14.49 -11.15 -7.98
CA GLN A 308 15.53 -11.75 -7.12
C GLN A 308 15.58 -13.27 -7.30
N SER A 309 16.62 -13.92 -6.74
CA SER A 309 16.82 -15.37 -6.86
C SER A 309 16.90 -15.85 -8.32
N ILE A 310 17.76 -15.18 -9.10
CA ILE A 310 17.88 -15.35 -10.55
C ILE A 310 18.67 -16.63 -10.87
N ASP A 311 17.97 -17.70 -11.21
CA ASP A 311 18.60 -18.99 -11.53
C ASP A 311 18.43 -19.43 -12.98
N ASN A 312 17.40 -18.91 -13.65
CA ASN A 312 17.05 -19.29 -15.01
C ASN A 312 17.67 -18.33 -16.03
N THR A 313 18.02 -18.87 -17.20
CA THR A 313 18.50 -18.05 -18.32
C THR A 313 17.37 -17.28 -18.98
N ILE A 314 16.14 -17.80 -18.97
CA ILE A 314 14.94 -17.09 -19.42
C ILE A 314 14.21 -16.58 -18.19
N ILE A 315 14.01 -15.26 -18.16
CA ILE A 315 13.27 -14.56 -17.12
C ILE A 315 11.94 -14.11 -17.70
N GLU A 316 10.87 -14.41 -16.97
CA GLU A 316 9.50 -14.04 -17.32
C GLU A 316 8.86 -13.34 -16.13
N SER A 317 8.25 -12.18 -16.38
CA SER A 317 7.39 -11.49 -15.42
C SER A 317 6.19 -10.83 -16.09
N LYS A 318 5.23 -10.41 -15.27
CA LYS A 318 3.97 -9.79 -15.68
C LYS A 318 3.85 -8.41 -15.04
N LEU A 319 4.12 -7.38 -15.84
CA LEU A 319 4.01 -6.00 -15.44
C LEU A 319 2.54 -5.58 -15.37
N GLN A 320 2.13 -5.04 -14.23
CA GLN A 320 0.81 -4.44 -14.07
C GLN A 320 0.80 -3.01 -14.63
N LYS A 321 -0.39 -2.51 -14.97
CA LYS A 321 -0.54 -1.17 -15.58
C LYS A 321 -0.10 -0.03 -14.66
N ASP A 322 -0.14 -0.29 -13.35
CA ASP A 322 0.17 0.69 -12.32
C ASP A 322 1.41 1.49 -12.76
N PHE A 323 1.32 2.82 -12.75
CA PHE A 323 2.42 3.77 -13.01
C PHE A 323 2.66 4.26 -14.45
N LEU A 324 2.08 3.70 -15.52
CA LEU A 324 2.33 4.19 -16.90
C LEU A 324 1.17 5.03 -17.47
N LEU A 325 1.40 6.34 -17.63
CA LEU A 325 0.53 7.25 -18.39
C LEU A 325 0.75 7.06 -19.91
N PRO A 326 -0.18 7.50 -20.78
CA PRO A 326 0.08 7.52 -22.23
C PRO A 326 1.38 8.24 -22.58
N GLY A 327 2.18 7.65 -23.47
CA GLY A 327 3.53 8.13 -23.81
C GLY A 327 4.46 7.04 -24.35
N THR A 328 5.63 7.44 -24.83
CA THR A 328 6.67 6.51 -25.30
C THR A 328 7.67 6.25 -24.18
N TYR A 329 7.86 4.99 -23.79
CA TYR A 329 8.77 4.60 -22.71
C TYR A 329 9.85 3.67 -23.22
N LYS A 330 11.06 3.81 -22.68
CA LYS A 330 12.10 2.80 -22.77
C LYS A 330 12.07 1.97 -21.48
N ILE A 331 11.78 0.68 -21.61
CA ILE A 331 11.90 -0.30 -20.53
C ILE A 331 13.29 -0.94 -20.61
N TYR A 332 14.03 -0.96 -19.51
CA TYR A 332 15.33 -1.61 -19.44
C TYR A 332 15.53 -2.31 -18.10
N ALA A 333 16.53 -3.19 -18.07
CA ALA A 333 16.90 -3.97 -16.90
C ALA A 333 18.23 -3.44 -16.36
N GLU A 334 18.27 -3.09 -15.08
CA GLU A 334 19.48 -2.78 -14.32
C GLU A 334 19.85 -4.03 -13.51
N ILE A 335 20.95 -4.66 -13.90
CA ILE A 335 21.47 -5.90 -13.33
C ILE A 335 22.46 -5.56 -12.23
N HIS A 336 22.26 -6.11 -11.04
CA HIS A 336 23.19 -6.03 -9.91
C HIS A 336 23.86 -7.39 -9.73
N THR A 337 25.18 -7.43 -9.63
CA THR A 337 25.96 -8.68 -9.54
C THR A 337 26.54 -8.91 -8.15
N TRP A 338 26.96 -10.14 -7.88
CA TRP A 338 27.56 -10.51 -6.59
C TRP A 338 28.91 -9.84 -6.31
N ASP A 339 29.64 -9.42 -7.34
CA ASP A 339 30.90 -8.67 -7.22
C ASP A 339 30.68 -7.14 -7.12
N GLY A 340 29.42 -6.69 -7.05
CA GLY A 340 29.05 -5.29 -6.84
C GLY A 340 29.00 -4.44 -8.11
N GLN A 341 29.06 -5.05 -9.29
CA GLN A 341 28.86 -4.33 -10.55
C GLN A 341 27.38 -4.06 -10.81
N ILE A 342 27.14 -2.95 -11.50
CA ILE A 342 25.82 -2.57 -11.99
C ILE A 342 25.91 -2.39 -13.50
N GLN A 343 25.04 -3.07 -14.24
CA GLN A 343 24.99 -3.01 -15.69
C GLN A 343 23.57 -2.76 -16.17
N ASN A 344 23.39 -1.92 -17.20
CA ASN A 344 22.09 -1.70 -17.83
C ASN A 344 22.00 -2.48 -19.15
N SER A 345 20.84 -3.06 -19.43
CA SER A 345 20.53 -3.63 -20.74
C SER A 345 20.20 -2.54 -21.78
N GLU A 346 20.26 -2.90 -23.07
CA GLU A 346 19.90 -1.96 -24.15
C GLU A 346 18.45 -1.47 -24.05
N GLY A 347 17.57 -2.29 -23.48
CA GLY A 347 16.14 -2.00 -23.28
C GLY A 347 15.29 -2.14 -24.55
N VAL A 348 13.98 -1.97 -24.38
CA VAL A 348 12.97 -1.99 -25.47
C VAL A 348 12.06 -0.78 -25.35
N ILE A 349 11.65 -0.22 -26.49
CA ILE A 349 10.72 0.90 -26.57
C ILE A 349 9.30 0.35 -26.60
N ILE A 350 8.40 0.94 -25.83
CA ILE A 350 6.96 0.70 -25.89
C ILE A 350 6.21 2.02 -26.06
N ASN A 351 5.07 1.98 -26.75
CA ASN A 351 4.21 3.14 -26.98
C ASN A 351 2.87 2.91 -26.26
N MET A 352 2.67 3.58 -25.14
CA MET A 352 1.45 3.48 -24.34
C MET A 352 0.39 4.43 -24.90
N GLN A 353 -0.76 3.88 -25.30
CA GLN A 353 -1.91 4.62 -25.86
C GLN A 353 -2.96 4.96 -24.81
#